data_AF-A0AAU0PXM1-F1
#
_entry.id   AF-A0AAU0PXM1-F1
#
_cell.length_a   1.000
_cell.length_b   1.000
_cell.length_c   1.000
_cell.angle_alpha   90.00
_cell.angle_beta   90.00
_cell.angle_gamma   90.00
#
_symmetry.space_group_name_H-M   'P 1'
#
loop_
_entity.id
_entity.type
_entity.pdbx_description
1 polymer ?
#
loop_
_entity_poly.entity_id
_entity_poly.type
_entity_poly.pdbx_seq_one_letter_code
_entity_poly.pdbx_strand_id
1 'polypeptide(L)'
;MNSSSSVQLPSAPPDLPADLIPRHIALVMDGNGRWARERGLPRTEGHKRGEAVLMDAVDGCLEAGVNTLSAYAFSTENWRRSPEEVRFIMGFSRRVLHDHRDELDAKGVRIRWIGRRPRLWRVVIRELEKAEAQTVNNTRMTLNMCINYGGRAEIADAMKLVAEKVQSGEISPSDITEKNISSFLYDPEMPDVDLFLRPSGEKRTSNFLLWQSAYAEYVFQDVLFPDFTKNHIWAAINEYAHRDRRFGGVK
;
A
#
# COMPACT_ATOMS: atom_id res chain seq x y z
N MET A 1 13.26 28.00 -15.94
CA MET A 1 14.21 26.94 -16.32
C MET A 1 14.21 25.92 -15.19
N ASN A 2 13.46 24.84 -15.36
CA ASN A 2 13.68 23.57 -14.67
C ASN A 2 13.57 22.55 -15.79
N SER A 3 14.69 22.03 -16.26
CA SER A 3 14.70 20.88 -17.14
C SER A 3 14.12 19.72 -16.34
N SER A 4 12.83 19.43 -16.55
CA SER A 4 12.26 18.14 -16.17
C SER A 4 13.04 17.09 -16.96
N SER A 5 14.11 16.56 -16.37
CA SER A 5 14.72 15.33 -16.85
C SER A 5 13.61 14.28 -16.80
N SER A 6 13.00 14.00 -17.94
CA SER A 6 12.06 12.90 -18.08
C SER A 6 12.80 11.64 -17.62
N VAL A 7 12.43 11.09 -16.47
CA VAL A 7 12.98 9.83 -15.99
C VAL A 7 12.73 8.82 -17.09
N GLN A 8 13.80 8.30 -17.70
CA GLN A 8 13.68 7.29 -18.73
C GLN A 8 13.21 6.00 -18.07
N LEU A 9 11.98 5.60 -18.39
CA LEU A 9 11.38 4.41 -17.80
C LEU A 9 12.03 3.16 -18.42
N PRO A 10 12.42 2.17 -17.60
CA PRO A 10 12.93 0.90 -18.10
C PRO A 10 11.83 0.16 -18.85
N SER A 11 12.20 -0.56 -19.91
CA SER A 11 11.27 -1.38 -20.72
C SER A 11 11.16 -2.84 -20.26
N ALA A 12 11.94 -3.23 -19.24
CA ALA A 12 11.98 -4.57 -18.69
C ALA A 12 12.14 -4.50 -17.15
N PRO A 13 11.79 -5.59 -16.42
CA PRO A 13 12.05 -5.71 -14.99
C PRO A 13 13.54 -5.49 -14.66
N PRO A 14 13.85 -4.99 -13.45
CA PRO A 14 15.23 -4.75 -13.06
C PRO A 14 16.00 -6.08 -12.96
N ASP A 15 17.17 -6.14 -13.60
CA ASP A 15 18.13 -7.24 -13.45
C ASP A 15 19.08 -6.91 -12.29
N LEU A 16 18.61 -7.19 -11.07
CA LEU A 16 19.32 -6.87 -9.82
C LEU A 16 19.45 -8.13 -8.95
N PRO A 17 20.54 -8.25 -8.16
CA PRO A 17 20.61 -9.19 -7.05
C PRO A 17 19.39 -9.09 -6.13
N ALA A 18 18.90 -10.22 -5.63
CA ALA A 18 17.67 -10.30 -4.86
C ALA A 18 17.70 -9.48 -3.55
N ASP A 19 18.89 -9.26 -2.97
CA ASP A 19 19.10 -8.45 -1.77
C ASP A 19 19.00 -6.93 -2.04
N LEU A 20 19.02 -6.51 -3.30
CA LEU A 20 18.80 -5.12 -3.72
C LEU A 20 17.35 -4.83 -4.15
N ILE A 21 16.52 -5.86 -4.28
CA ILE A 21 15.07 -5.70 -4.52
C ILE A 21 14.39 -5.38 -3.18
N PRO A 22 13.59 -4.30 -3.07
CA PRO A 22 12.84 -4.02 -1.85
C PRO A 22 11.85 -5.15 -1.61
N ARG A 23 11.88 -5.73 -0.40
CA ARG A 23 10.98 -6.84 -0.03
C ARG A 23 9.56 -6.35 0.13
N HIS A 24 9.41 -5.12 0.63
CA HIS A 24 8.11 -4.48 0.85
C HIS A 24 8.05 -3.09 0.23
N ILE A 25 7.13 -2.91 -0.74
CA ILE A 25 6.80 -1.62 -1.33
C ILE A 25 5.47 -1.12 -0.76
N ALA A 26 5.46 0.11 -0.25
CA ALA A 26 4.24 0.84 0.11
C ALA A 26 3.87 1.83 -1.00
N LEU A 27 2.70 1.69 -1.61
CA LEU A 27 2.25 2.50 -2.75
C LEU A 27 1.06 3.40 -2.40
N VAL A 28 1.27 4.71 -2.44
CA VAL A 28 0.20 5.70 -2.31
C VAL A 28 -0.35 6.06 -3.69
N MET A 29 -1.55 5.55 -4.01
CA MET A 29 -2.20 5.70 -5.33
C MET A 29 -2.84 7.09 -5.53
N ASP A 30 -2.01 8.14 -5.61
CA ASP A 30 -2.44 9.54 -5.65
C ASP A 30 -2.53 10.12 -7.09
N GLY A 31 -3.34 11.16 -7.27
CA GLY A 31 -3.48 11.86 -8.56
C GLY A 31 -4.73 11.51 -9.37
N ASN A 32 -5.49 10.48 -9.00
CA ASN A 32 -6.71 10.04 -9.71
C ASN A 32 -7.68 11.20 -10.04
N GLY A 33 -8.00 12.03 -9.05
CA GLY A 33 -8.92 13.14 -9.23
C GLY A 33 -8.35 14.35 -9.97
N ARG A 34 -7.01 14.53 -9.97
CA ARG A 34 -6.33 15.55 -10.79
C ARG A 34 -6.34 15.15 -12.26
N TRP A 35 -5.99 13.89 -12.53
CA TRP A 35 -5.98 13.30 -13.87
C TRP A 35 -7.33 13.44 -14.58
N ALA A 36 -8.43 13.15 -13.88
CA ALA A 36 -9.77 13.30 -14.42
C ALA A 36 -10.11 14.78 -14.72
N ARG A 37 -9.77 15.69 -13.80
CA ARG A 37 -10.03 17.13 -13.96
C ARG A 37 -9.29 17.72 -15.16
N GLU A 38 -8.03 17.36 -15.34
CA GLU A 38 -7.20 17.80 -16.48
C GLU A 38 -7.80 17.38 -17.83
N ARG A 39 -8.63 16.34 -17.85
CA ARG A 39 -9.32 15.82 -19.03
C ARG A 39 -10.80 16.20 -19.10
N GLY A 40 -11.28 17.08 -18.21
CA GLY A 40 -12.69 17.48 -18.15
C GLY A 40 -13.66 16.36 -17.72
N LEU A 41 -13.14 15.30 -17.08
CA LEU A 41 -13.91 14.13 -16.65
C LEU A 41 -14.31 14.20 -15.17
N PRO A 42 -15.40 13.51 -14.77
CA PRO A 42 -15.72 13.28 -13.36
C PRO A 42 -14.57 12.58 -12.62
N ARG A 43 -14.34 12.93 -11.35
CA ARG A 43 -13.27 12.34 -10.51
C ARG A 43 -13.33 10.81 -10.44
N THR A 44 -14.53 10.25 -10.55
CA THR A 44 -14.78 8.80 -10.56
C THR A 44 -14.11 8.09 -11.74
N GLU A 45 -13.96 8.75 -12.89
CA GLU A 45 -13.29 8.16 -14.06
C GLU A 45 -11.80 7.94 -13.82
N GLY A 46 -11.14 8.86 -13.10
CA GLY A 46 -9.76 8.68 -12.68
C GLY A 46 -9.59 7.45 -11.77
N HIS A 47 -10.52 7.27 -10.83
CA HIS A 47 -10.51 6.08 -9.97
C HIS A 47 -10.76 4.78 -10.73
N LYS A 48 -11.67 4.76 -11.72
CA LYS A 48 -11.86 3.59 -12.60
C LYS A 48 -10.58 3.22 -13.33
N ARG A 49 -9.85 4.19 -13.88
CA ARG A 49 -8.57 3.94 -14.55
C ARG A 49 -7.51 3.40 -13.58
N GLY A 50 -7.51 3.89 -12.34
CA GLY A 50 -6.60 3.42 -11.28
C GLY A 50 -6.71 1.93 -10.96
N GLU A 51 -7.84 1.28 -11.24
CA GLU A 51 -8.00 -0.18 -11.08
C GLU A 51 -7.02 -0.99 -11.92
N ALA A 52 -7.04 -0.74 -13.24
CA ALA A 52 -6.15 -1.40 -14.17
C ALA A 52 -4.68 -1.10 -13.84
N VAL A 53 -4.39 0.11 -13.36
CA VAL A 53 -3.03 0.49 -12.95
C VAL A 53 -2.59 -0.24 -11.68
N LEU A 54 -3.48 -0.52 -10.72
CA LEU A 54 -3.14 -1.33 -9.56
C LEU A 54 -2.79 -2.77 -9.98
N MET A 55 -3.51 -3.34 -10.95
CA MET A 55 -3.18 -4.69 -11.46
C MET A 55 -1.85 -4.70 -12.21
N ASP A 56 -1.59 -3.68 -13.05
CA ASP A 56 -0.27 -3.51 -13.70
C ASP A 56 0.85 -3.32 -12.66
N ALA A 57 0.57 -2.60 -11.57
CA ALA A 57 1.51 -2.44 -10.46
C ALA A 57 1.83 -3.77 -9.75
N VAL A 58 0.80 -4.61 -9.54
CA VAL A 58 0.97 -5.98 -9.01
C VAL A 58 1.86 -6.81 -9.93
N ASP A 59 1.63 -6.76 -11.25
CA ASP A 59 2.43 -7.49 -12.23
C ASP A 59 3.87 -7.00 -12.25
N GLY A 60 4.08 -5.67 -12.18
CA GLY A 60 5.41 -5.08 -12.04
C GLY A 60 6.17 -5.56 -10.82
N CYS A 61 5.49 -5.69 -9.67
CA CYS A 61 6.08 -6.21 -8.43
C CYS A 61 6.41 -7.71 -8.53
N LEU A 62 5.49 -8.51 -9.08
CA LEU A 62 5.71 -9.95 -9.31
C LEU A 62 6.87 -10.22 -10.26
N GLU A 63 6.97 -9.46 -11.35
CA GLU A 63 8.04 -9.57 -12.34
C GLU A 63 9.41 -9.14 -11.77
N ALA A 64 9.42 -8.19 -10.83
CA ALA A 64 10.64 -7.73 -10.15
C ALA A 64 11.03 -8.57 -8.92
N GLY A 65 10.22 -9.54 -8.50
CA GLY A 65 10.50 -10.38 -7.32
C GLY A 65 10.18 -9.74 -5.96
N VAL A 66 9.33 -8.72 -5.92
CA VAL A 66 8.88 -8.07 -4.67
C VAL A 66 7.94 -9.02 -3.90
N ASN A 67 8.14 -9.14 -2.58
CA ASN A 67 7.36 -10.08 -1.76
C ASN A 67 6.08 -9.48 -1.18
N THR A 68 6.05 -8.16 -0.93
CA THR A 68 4.90 -7.50 -0.33
C THR A 68 4.63 -6.16 -1.00
N LEU A 69 3.39 -5.95 -1.45
CA LEU A 69 2.90 -4.66 -1.93
C LEU A 69 1.76 -4.19 -1.01
N SER A 70 1.92 -3.03 -0.40
CA SER A 70 0.85 -2.37 0.37
C SER A 70 0.26 -1.21 -0.40
N ALA A 71 -1.00 -1.34 -0.83
CA ALA A 71 -1.69 -0.35 -1.65
C ALA A 71 -2.64 0.53 -0.81
N TYR A 72 -2.41 1.85 -0.81
CA TYR A 72 -3.25 2.78 -0.05
C TYR A 72 -4.54 3.13 -0.79
N ALA A 73 -5.55 2.27 -0.67
CA ALA A 73 -6.80 2.36 -1.42
C ALA A 73 -7.80 3.37 -0.82
N PHE A 74 -7.91 3.45 0.51
CA PHE A 74 -8.81 4.41 1.16
C PHE A 74 -8.37 4.74 2.59
N SER A 75 -8.16 6.02 2.90
CA SER A 75 -7.73 6.44 4.25
C SER A 75 -8.87 6.74 5.22
N THR A 76 -8.58 6.75 6.52
CA THR A 76 -9.49 7.21 7.57
C THR A 76 -9.92 8.68 7.39
N GLU A 77 -9.11 9.51 6.75
CA GLU A 77 -9.44 10.90 6.47
C GLU A 77 -10.31 11.06 5.22
N ASN A 78 -10.34 10.06 4.32
CA ASN A 78 -11.15 10.12 3.10
C ASN A 78 -12.66 10.11 3.36
N TRP A 79 -13.08 9.78 4.58
CA TRP A 79 -14.46 9.98 5.04
C TRP A 79 -14.91 11.46 5.06
N ARG A 80 -13.98 12.41 4.95
CA ARG A 80 -14.29 13.85 4.83
C ARG A 80 -14.67 14.26 3.40
N ARG A 81 -14.54 13.36 2.42
CA ARG A 81 -14.94 13.59 1.02
C ARG A 81 -16.46 13.59 0.89
N SER A 82 -16.96 13.97 -0.29
CA SER A 82 -18.40 13.98 -0.54
C SER A 82 -19.00 12.57 -0.38
N PRO A 83 -20.26 12.45 0.10
CA PRO A 83 -20.92 11.15 0.23
C PRO A 83 -20.93 10.34 -1.07
N GLU A 84 -21.00 11.00 -2.22
CA GLU A 84 -20.95 10.36 -3.54
C GLU A 84 -19.57 9.75 -3.83
N GLU A 85 -18.49 10.48 -3.58
CA GLU A 85 -17.13 9.97 -3.77
C GLU A 85 -16.84 8.80 -2.82
N VAL A 86 -17.29 8.89 -1.57
CA VAL A 86 -17.18 7.79 -0.59
C VAL A 86 -17.97 6.57 -1.05
N ARG A 87 -19.22 6.73 -1.47
CA ARG A 87 -20.05 5.62 -2.01
C ARG A 87 -19.39 4.97 -3.22
N PHE A 88 -18.84 5.78 -4.12
CA PHE A 88 -18.13 5.30 -5.28
C PHE A 88 -16.92 4.46 -4.91
N ILE A 89 -16.05 4.96 -4.00
CA ILE A 89 -14.84 4.24 -3.60
C ILE A 89 -15.18 2.93 -2.88
N MET A 90 -16.20 2.89 -2.02
CA MET A 90 -16.66 1.65 -1.39
C MET A 90 -17.15 0.63 -2.42
N GLY A 91 -17.96 1.07 -3.39
CA GLY A 91 -18.40 0.21 -4.49
C GLY A 91 -17.27 -0.23 -5.42
N PHE A 92 -16.25 0.61 -5.59
CA PHE A 92 -15.06 0.34 -6.37
C PHE A 92 -14.18 -0.72 -5.70
N SER A 93 -13.84 -0.57 -4.41
CA SER A 93 -13.08 -1.57 -3.66
C SER A 93 -13.75 -2.95 -3.70
N ARG A 94 -15.08 -3.00 -3.64
CA ARG A 94 -15.84 -4.24 -3.82
C ARG A 94 -15.61 -4.87 -5.20
N ARG A 95 -15.68 -4.08 -6.28
CA ARG A 95 -15.52 -4.59 -7.66
C ARG A 95 -14.11 -5.09 -7.91
N VAL A 96 -13.08 -4.32 -7.53
CA VAL A 96 -11.67 -4.72 -7.69
C VAL A 96 -11.43 -6.11 -7.08
N LEU A 97 -11.88 -6.32 -5.84
CA LEU A 97 -11.74 -7.62 -5.16
C LEU A 97 -12.60 -8.70 -5.80
N HIS A 98 -13.78 -8.36 -6.29
CA HIS A 98 -14.67 -9.35 -6.90
C HIS A 98 -14.14 -9.83 -8.26
N ASP A 99 -13.69 -8.89 -9.09
CA ASP A 99 -13.33 -9.09 -10.49
C ASP A 99 -11.90 -9.63 -10.63
N HIS A 100 -10.98 -9.21 -9.76
CA HIS A 100 -9.56 -9.60 -9.86
C HIS A 100 -9.11 -10.65 -8.83
N ARG A 101 -9.92 -11.07 -7.83
CA ARG A 101 -9.44 -12.07 -6.87
C ARG A 101 -9.02 -13.39 -7.53
N ASP A 102 -9.76 -13.87 -8.53
CA ASP A 102 -9.49 -15.16 -9.17
C ASP A 102 -8.21 -15.06 -10.04
N GLU A 103 -7.97 -13.88 -10.63
CA GLU A 103 -6.74 -13.56 -11.36
C GLU A 103 -5.52 -13.49 -10.41
N LEU A 104 -5.66 -12.76 -9.30
CA LEU A 104 -4.63 -12.63 -8.27
C LEU A 104 -4.30 -13.99 -7.64
N ASP A 105 -5.32 -14.80 -7.41
CA ASP A 105 -5.19 -16.17 -6.90
C ASP A 105 -4.40 -17.05 -7.88
N ALA A 106 -4.77 -17.03 -9.16
CA ALA A 106 -4.02 -17.73 -10.22
C ALA A 106 -2.57 -17.25 -10.36
N LYS A 107 -2.30 -15.97 -10.05
CA LYS A 107 -0.94 -15.40 -9.99
C LYS A 107 -0.17 -15.78 -8.72
N GLY A 108 -0.79 -16.48 -7.76
CA GLY A 108 -0.18 -16.85 -6.49
C GLY A 108 -0.02 -15.68 -5.52
N VAL A 109 -0.89 -14.68 -5.61
CA VAL A 109 -0.90 -13.51 -4.72
C VAL A 109 -1.81 -13.77 -3.51
N ARG A 110 -1.27 -13.57 -2.30
CA ARG A 110 -2.01 -13.60 -1.02
C ARG A 110 -2.59 -12.22 -0.75
N ILE A 111 -3.91 -12.08 -0.76
CA ILE A 111 -4.59 -10.82 -0.47
C ILE A 111 -4.80 -10.70 1.04
N ARG A 112 -4.49 -9.54 1.60
CA ARG A 112 -4.74 -9.20 3.02
C ARG A 112 -5.43 -7.85 3.11
N TRP A 113 -6.40 -7.71 4.00
CA TRP A 113 -7.05 -6.46 4.32
C TRP A 113 -6.40 -5.82 5.53
N ILE A 114 -5.96 -4.57 5.38
CA ILE A 114 -5.37 -3.79 6.46
C ILE A 114 -6.23 -2.55 6.70
N GLY A 115 -6.88 -2.45 7.86
CA GLY A 115 -7.66 -1.27 8.22
C GLY A 115 -8.79 -1.52 9.21
N ARG A 116 -9.60 -0.49 9.44
CA ARG A 116 -10.65 -0.50 10.47
C ARG A 116 -11.98 -1.04 9.98
N ARG A 117 -12.59 -1.95 10.76
CA ARG A 117 -13.99 -2.40 10.56
C ARG A 117 -15.03 -1.26 10.66
N PRO A 118 -14.99 -0.37 11.67
CA PRO A 118 -16.01 0.68 11.81
C PRO A 118 -16.20 1.53 10.55
N ARG A 119 -17.46 1.80 10.20
CA ARG A 119 -17.92 2.58 9.03
C ARG A 119 -17.79 1.91 7.67
N LEU A 120 -17.02 0.83 7.53
CA LEU A 120 -17.00 0.05 6.29
C LEU A 120 -18.33 -0.65 6.06
N TRP A 121 -18.75 -0.70 4.79
CA TRP A 121 -19.98 -1.39 4.43
C TRP A 121 -19.80 -2.91 4.59
N ARG A 122 -20.80 -3.58 5.18
CA ARG A 122 -20.77 -5.03 5.41
C ARG A 122 -20.54 -5.85 4.12
N VAL A 123 -20.90 -5.31 2.96
CA VAL A 123 -20.65 -5.98 1.67
C VAL A 123 -19.17 -5.89 1.29
N VAL A 124 -18.51 -4.75 1.54
CA VAL A 124 -17.06 -4.59 1.28
C VAL A 124 -16.25 -5.50 2.19
N ILE A 125 -16.59 -5.55 3.48
CA ILE A 125 -15.93 -6.46 4.45
C ILE A 125 -16.04 -7.92 3.99
N ARG A 126 -17.22 -8.34 3.52
CA ARG A 126 -17.42 -9.72 3.04
C ARG A 126 -16.57 -10.07 1.82
N GLU A 127 -16.42 -9.16 0.86
CA GLU A 127 -15.52 -9.42 -0.29
C GLU A 127 -14.04 -9.44 0.13
N LEU A 128 -13.64 -8.59 1.07
CA LEU A 128 -12.29 -8.62 1.65
C LEU A 128 -12.01 -9.96 2.32
N GLU A 129 -12.85 -10.37 3.27
CA GLU A 129 -12.71 -11.64 3.99
C GLU A 129 -12.73 -12.86 3.03
N LYS A 130 -13.55 -12.80 1.98
CA LYS A 130 -13.59 -13.84 0.94
C LYS A 130 -12.28 -13.91 0.16
N ALA A 131 -11.73 -12.77 -0.26
CA ALA A 131 -10.47 -12.71 -0.99
C ALA A 131 -9.30 -13.20 -0.12
N GLU A 132 -9.26 -12.83 1.15
CA GLU A 132 -8.25 -13.33 2.10
C GLU A 132 -8.34 -14.85 2.28
N ALA A 133 -9.55 -15.39 2.48
CA ALA A 133 -9.75 -16.82 2.68
C ALA A 133 -9.39 -17.63 1.43
N GLN A 134 -9.73 -17.13 0.24
CA GLN A 134 -9.42 -17.79 -1.03
C GLN A 134 -7.91 -17.87 -1.27
N THR A 135 -7.19 -16.80 -0.96
CA THR A 135 -5.76 -16.65 -1.31
C THR A 135 -4.80 -16.96 -0.16
N VAL A 136 -5.29 -17.52 0.96
CA VAL A 136 -4.51 -17.69 2.19
C VAL A 136 -3.22 -18.52 2.02
N ASN A 137 -3.25 -19.51 1.12
CA ASN A 137 -2.12 -20.42 0.86
C ASN A 137 -1.16 -19.92 -0.22
N ASN A 138 -1.41 -18.75 -0.79
CA ASN A 138 -0.57 -18.18 -1.84
C ASN A 138 0.72 -17.60 -1.25
N THR A 139 1.83 -17.75 -1.99
CA THR A 139 3.18 -17.47 -1.46
C THR A 139 4.04 -16.63 -2.38
N ARG A 140 3.63 -16.32 -3.63
CA ARG A 140 4.47 -15.52 -4.54
C ARG A 140 4.63 -14.08 -4.08
N MET A 141 3.54 -13.46 -3.63
CA MET A 141 3.53 -12.10 -3.11
C MET A 141 2.34 -11.88 -2.18
N THR A 142 2.47 -11.05 -1.14
CA THR A 142 1.33 -10.53 -0.37
C THR A 142 0.90 -9.17 -0.89
N LEU A 143 -0.38 -9.02 -1.22
CA LEU A 143 -1.03 -7.73 -1.54
C LEU A 143 -1.85 -7.26 -0.34
N ASN A 144 -1.31 -6.28 0.38
CA ASN A 144 -1.99 -5.61 1.49
C ASN A 144 -2.90 -4.50 0.94
N MET A 145 -4.20 -4.77 0.93
CA MET A 145 -5.24 -3.82 0.55
C MET A 145 -5.58 -2.92 1.74
N CYS A 146 -4.96 -1.74 1.81
CA CYS A 146 -5.14 -0.81 2.92
C CYS A 146 -6.42 0.05 2.70
N ILE A 147 -7.53 -0.41 3.29
CA ILE A 147 -8.87 0.18 3.12
C ILE A 147 -9.43 0.59 4.47
N ASN A 148 -9.86 1.85 4.57
CA ASN A 148 -10.18 2.51 5.84
C ASN A 148 -8.99 2.42 6.82
N TYR A 149 -7.80 2.67 6.28
CA TYR A 149 -6.53 2.59 6.99
C TYR A 149 -6.05 3.99 7.41
N GLY A 150 -5.34 4.06 8.54
CA GLY A 150 -4.54 5.20 8.93
C GLY A 150 -3.59 4.80 10.06
N GLY A 151 -2.30 5.11 9.94
CA GLY A 151 -1.27 4.64 10.87
C GLY A 151 -1.48 5.13 12.31
N ARG A 152 -1.89 6.39 12.51
CA ARG A 152 -2.29 6.87 13.84
C ARG A 152 -3.47 6.09 14.42
N ALA A 153 -4.40 5.67 13.56
CA ALA A 153 -5.54 4.89 13.96
C ALA A 153 -5.13 3.46 14.35
N GLU A 154 -4.27 2.83 13.55
CA GLU A 154 -3.66 1.53 13.85
C GLU A 154 -2.93 1.53 15.20
N ILE A 155 -2.04 2.50 15.42
CA ILE A 155 -1.31 2.64 16.70
C ILE A 155 -2.29 2.84 17.87
N ALA A 156 -3.31 3.69 17.71
CA ALA A 156 -4.27 3.92 18.77
C ALA A 156 -5.09 2.67 19.13
N ASP A 157 -5.39 1.80 18.15
CA ASP A 157 -6.11 0.55 18.42
C ASP A 157 -5.17 -0.51 19.03
N ALA A 158 -3.92 -0.57 18.58
CA ALA A 158 -2.88 -1.41 19.19
C ALA A 158 -2.67 -1.04 20.67
N MET A 159 -2.58 0.25 21.00
CA MET A 159 -2.43 0.71 22.39
C MET A 159 -3.62 0.34 23.27
N LYS A 160 -4.86 0.34 22.74
CA LYS A 160 -6.03 -0.15 23.49
C LYS A 160 -5.93 -1.63 23.78
N LEU A 161 -5.55 -2.44 22.78
CA LEU A 161 -5.36 -3.88 22.94
C LEU A 161 -4.29 -4.20 23.99
N VAL A 162 -3.17 -3.48 23.95
CA VAL A 162 -2.11 -3.59 24.96
C VAL A 162 -2.64 -3.22 26.35
N ALA A 163 -3.39 -2.12 26.48
CA ALA A 163 -3.97 -1.71 27.76
C ALA A 163 -4.96 -2.76 28.31
N GLU A 164 -5.81 -3.35 27.47
CA GLU A 164 -6.72 -4.43 27.83
C GLU A 164 -5.95 -5.68 28.31
N LYS A 165 -4.88 -6.07 27.60
CA LYS A 165 -4.03 -7.20 27.98
C LYS A 165 -3.30 -6.97 29.31
N VAL A 166 -2.77 -5.76 29.52
CA VAL A 166 -2.17 -5.36 30.81
C VAL A 166 -3.20 -5.40 31.94
N GLN A 167 -4.40 -4.85 31.70
CA GLN A 167 -5.47 -4.84 32.70
C GLN A 167 -5.94 -6.26 33.08
N SER A 168 -5.96 -7.18 32.12
CA SER A 168 -6.31 -8.59 32.34
C SER A 168 -5.20 -9.42 33.00
N GLY A 169 -3.98 -8.88 33.10
CA GLY A 169 -2.80 -9.58 33.62
C GLY A 169 -2.16 -10.56 32.63
N GLU A 170 -2.54 -10.55 31.34
CA GLU A 170 -1.94 -11.40 30.30
C GLU A 170 -0.48 -10.98 30.00
N ILE A 171 -0.17 -9.69 30.08
CA ILE A 171 1.17 -9.13 29.93
C ILE A 171 1.42 -8.06 31.01
N SER A 172 2.67 -7.79 31.33
CA SER A 172 3.09 -6.66 32.16
C SER A 172 3.48 -5.45 31.30
N PRO A 173 3.43 -4.21 31.83
CA PRO A 173 3.93 -3.05 31.11
C PRO A 173 5.40 -3.17 30.68
N SER A 174 6.23 -3.88 31.46
CA SER A 174 7.64 -4.15 31.15
C SER A 174 7.84 -5.12 29.99
N ASP A 175 6.82 -5.90 29.60
CA ASP A 175 6.90 -6.80 28.46
C ASP A 175 6.77 -6.04 27.13
N ILE A 176 6.32 -4.77 27.13
CA ILE A 176 6.10 -3.98 25.92
C ILE A 176 7.44 -3.43 25.42
N THR A 177 7.80 -3.74 24.18
CA THR A 177 9.04 -3.31 23.54
C THR A 177 8.80 -2.87 22.11
N GLU A 178 9.71 -2.09 21.51
CA GLU A 178 9.63 -1.75 20.09
C GLU A 178 9.52 -3.00 19.20
N LYS A 179 10.17 -4.10 19.59
CA LYS A 179 10.18 -5.36 18.84
C LYS A 179 8.82 -6.07 18.81
N ASN A 180 7.98 -5.90 19.82
CA ASN A 180 6.69 -6.61 19.89
C ASN A 180 5.46 -5.73 19.68
N ILE A 181 5.62 -4.40 19.59
CA ILE A 181 4.52 -3.50 19.21
C ILE A 181 3.86 -3.95 17.90
N SER A 182 4.66 -4.41 16.92
CA SER A 182 4.15 -4.90 15.64
C SER A 182 3.13 -6.04 15.78
N SER A 183 3.23 -6.88 16.83
CA SER A 183 2.27 -7.97 17.07
C SER A 183 0.86 -7.50 17.49
N PHE A 184 0.71 -6.22 17.84
CA PHE A 184 -0.55 -5.60 18.20
C PHE A 184 -1.11 -4.70 17.08
N LEU A 185 -0.38 -4.51 15.98
CA LEU A 185 -0.86 -3.78 14.80
C LEU A 185 -1.85 -4.64 14.00
N TYR A 186 -2.45 -4.09 12.93
CA TYR A 186 -3.50 -4.80 12.19
C TYR A 186 -3.01 -6.07 11.50
N ASP A 187 -1.74 -6.12 11.11
CA ASP A 187 -1.09 -7.32 10.58
C ASP A 187 0.27 -7.54 11.26
N PRO A 188 0.34 -8.48 12.22
CA PRO A 188 1.56 -8.87 12.91
C PRO A 188 2.66 -9.45 12.01
N GLU A 189 2.30 -9.97 10.83
CA GLU A 189 3.25 -10.60 9.89
C GLU A 189 3.81 -9.61 8.86
N MET A 190 3.32 -8.37 8.84
CA MET A 190 3.75 -7.38 7.87
C MET A 190 5.23 -7.00 8.10
N PRO A 191 6.12 -7.17 7.11
CA PRO A 191 7.49 -6.67 7.22
C PRO A 191 7.52 -5.14 7.22
N ASP A 192 8.61 -4.55 7.71
CA ASP A 192 8.85 -3.12 7.54
C ASP A 192 8.89 -2.75 6.04
N VAL A 193 8.55 -1.50 5.74
CA VAL A 193 8.56 -0.96 4.38
C VAL A 193 10.00 -0.64 4.00
N ASP A 194 10.50 -1.27 2.93
CA ASP A 194 11.79 -0.92 2.34
C ASP A 194 11.68 0.33 1.47
N LEU A 195 10.65 0.38 0.61
CA LEU A 195 10.45 1.44 -0.37
C LEU A 195 9.03 2.02 -0.26
N PHE A 196 8.93 3.30 0.08
CA PHE A 196 7.70 4.07 0.06
C PHE A 196 7.60 4.85 -1.25
N LEU A 197 6.63 4.48 -2.09
CA LEU A 197 6.42 5.04 -3.41
C LEU A 197 5.14 5.88 -3.45
N ARG A 198 5.28 7.13 -3.90
CA ARG A 198 4.14 8.03 -4.11
C ARG A 198 4.23 8.76 -5.46
N PRO A 199 3.40 8.39 -6.44
CA PRO A 199 3.17 9.20 -7.64
C PRO A 199 2.50 10.56 -7.32
N SER A 200 2.31 11.36 -8.37
CA SER A 200 1.60 12.63 -8.46
C SER A 200 2.30 13.90 -7.95
N GLY A 201 3.61 13.78 -7.65
CA GLY A 201 4.49 14.88 -7.25
C GLY A 201 4.38 15.31 -5.78
N GLU A 202 3.46 14.71 -5.02
CA GLU A 202 3.23 15.08 -3.62
C GLU A 202 4.25 14.41 -2.70
N LYS A 203 5.03 15.22 -1.97
CA LYS A 203 6.12 14.74 -1.09
C LYS A 203 5.68 14.62 0.37
N ARG A 204 4.83 13.63 0.65
CA ARG A 204 4.31 13.33 2.00
C ARG A 204 3.84 11.89 2.12
N THR A 205 3.79 11.36 3.35
CA THR A 205 3.35 9.98 3.61
C THR A 205 1.85 9.85 3.87
N SER A 206 1.20 10.95 4.27
CA SER A 206 -0.25 11.02 4.50
C SER A 206 -0.81 9.93 5.43
N ASN A 207 -0.13 9.70 6.56
CA ASN A 207 -0.56 8.75 7.60
C ASN A 207 -0.55 7.28 7.11
N PHE A 208 0.14 6.97 6.01
CA PHE A 208 0.25 5.61 5.49
C PHE A 208 1.41 4.87 6.16
N LEU A 209 1.15 3.65 6.66
CA LEU A 209 2.13 2.74 7.27
C LEU A 209 3.13 3.45 8.19
N LEU A 210 2.62 4.21 9.16
CA LEU A 210 3.43 5.15 9.95
C LEU A 210 4.53 4.45 10.76
N TRP A 211 4.19 3.31 11.38
CA TRP A 211 5.14 2.51 12.15
C TRP A 211 6.09 1.76 11.21
N GLN A 212 5.51 1.04 10.24
CA GLN A 212 6.22 0.16 9.33
C GLN A 212 7.15 0.91 8.37
N SER A 213 6.93 2.21 8.13
CA SER A 213 7.75 3.05 7.23
C SER A 213 8.78 3.92 7.96
N ALA A 214 9.06 3.65 9.24
CA ALA A 214 9.97 4.47 10.05
C ALA A 214 11.37 4.61 9.42
N TYR A 215 11.86 3.57 8.75
CA TYR A 215 13.16 3.53 8.06
C TYR A 215 13.04 3.31 6.54
N ALA A 216 11.85 3.52 5.97
CA ALA A 216 11.64 3.36 4.54
C ALA A 216 12.41 4.39 3.73
N GLU A 217 12.90 3.99 2.57
CA GLU A 217 13.38 4.90 1.55
C GLU A 217 12.19 5.47 0.77
N TYR A 218 12.16 6.78 0.54
CA TYR A 218 11.04 7.45 -0.12
C TYR A 218 11.39 7.79 -1.58
N VAL A 219 10.55 7.34 -2.51
CA VAL A 219 10.61 7.74 -3.92
C VAL A 219 9.31 8.46 -4.28
N PHE A 220 9.44 9.70 -4.74
CA PHE A 220 8.33 10.53 -5.19
C PHE A 220 8.43 10.72 -6.70
N GLN A 221 7.35 10.40 -7.42
CA GLN A 221 7.29 10.52 -8.87
C GLN A 221 6.19 11.50 -9.25
N ASP A 222 6.40 12.27 -10.33
CA ASP A 222 5.45 13.31 -10.74
C ASP A 222 4.24 12.77 -11.53
N VAL A 223 4.35 11.57 -12.13
CA VAL A 223 3.29 10.94 -12.90
C VAL A 223 2.01 10.79 -12.06
N LEU A 224 0.84 11.09 -12.63
CA LEU A 224 -0.44 10.85 -11.95
C LEU A 224 -0.77 9.35 -11.98
N PHE A 225 -1.34 8.80 -10.91
CA PHE A 225 -1.57 7.36 -10.82
C PHE A 225 -2.31 6.73 -12.02
N PRO A 226 -3.34 7.34 -12.63
CA PRO A 226 -3.97 6.75 -13.82
C PRO A 226 -3.07 6.60 -15.07
N ASP A 227 -1.96 7.34 -15.14
CA ASP A 227 -0.92 7.26 -16.18
C ASP A 227 0.32 6.48 -15.71
N PHE A 228 0.32 6.03 -14.44
CA PHE A 228 1.38 5.20 -13.88
C PHE A 228 1.33 3.78 -14.47
N THR A 229 2.49 3.12 -14.54
CA THR A 229 2.66 1.79 -15.13
C THR A 229 3.70 1.00 -14.35
N LYS A 230 3.81 -0.31 -14.58
CA LYS A 230 4.85 -1.16 -13.98
C LYS A 230 6.28 -0.64 -14.20
N ASN A 231 6.54 0.00 -15.34
CA ASN A 231 7.86 0.58 -15.63
C ASN A 231 8.24 1.68 -14.61
N HIS A 232 7.26 2.38 -14.05
CA HIS A 232 7.49 3.36 -12.99
C HIS A 232 7.88 2.71 -11.67
N ILE A 233 7.34 1.52 -11.37
CA ILE A 233 7.78 0.70 -10.22
C ILE A 233 9.22 0.27 -10.41
N TRP A 234 9.57 -0.27 -11.57
CA TRP A 234 10.93 -0.70 -11.87
C TRP A 234 11.93 0.45 -11.81
N ALA A 235 11.55 1.65 -12.28
CA ALA A 235 12.35 2.85 -12.11
C ALA A 235 12.58 3.17 -10.63
N ALA A 236 11.55 3.07 -9.79
CA ALA A 236 11.68 3.30 -8.35
C ALA A 236 12.52 2.23 -7.65
N ILE A 237 12.42 0.96 -8.06
CA ILE A 237 13.26 -0.14 -7.56
C ILE A 237 14.73 0.10 -7.93
N ASN A 238 15.01 0.49 -9.18
CA ASN A 238 16.36 0.85 -9.60
C ASN A 238 16.90 2.02 -8.78
N GLU A 239 16.11 3.08 -8.57
CA GLU A 239 16.53 4.20 -7.71
C GLU A 239 16.85 3.74 -6.29
N TYR A 240 15.99 2.91 -5.69
CA TYR A 240 16.20 2.31 -4.37
C TYR A 240 17.51 1.52 -4.29
N ALA A 241 17.78 0.66 -5.27
CA ALA A 241 18.95 -0.21 -5.30
C ALA A 241 20.28 0.55 -5.39
N HIS A 242 20.27 1.78 -5.91
CA HIS A 242 21.46 2.64 -6.00
C HIS A 242 21.69 3.51 -4.76
N ARG A 243 20.79 3.48 -3.76
CA ARG A 243 20.98 4.22 -2.50
C ARG A 243 21.96 3.49 -1.60
N ASP A 244 22.89 4.25 -1.04
CA ASP A 244 23.83 3.78 -0.03
C ASP A 244 23.10 3.61 1.32
N ARG A 245 22.77 2.37 1.70
CA ARG A 245 21.97 2.07 2.91
C ARG A 245 22.81 2.26 4.17
N ARG A 246 22.59 3.36 4.87
CA ARG A 246 23.20 3.66 6.17
C ARG A 246 22.14 3.53 7.25
N PHE A 247 21.95 2.34 7.79
CA PHE A 247 21.07 2.09 8.93
C PHE A 247 21.65 2.68 10.24
N GLY A 248 21.95 3.97 10.27
CA GLY A 248 22.59 4.65 11.41
C GLY A 248 24.07 4.35 11.62
N GLY A 249 24.72 3.55 10.77
CA GLY A 249 26.17 3.29 10.81
C GLY A 249 26.98 4.34 10.04
N VAL A 250 28.16 4.70 10.57
CA VAL A 250 29.17 5.56 9.90
C VAL A 250 30.30 4.66 9.36
N LYS A 251 30.97 5.06 8.27
CA LYS A 251 32.21 4.43 7.77
C LYS A 251 33.35 4.55 8.77
#